data_AF-A0A1J0AKV5-F1
#
_entry.id   AF-A0A1J0AKV5-F1
#
_cell.length_a   1.000
_cell.length_b   1.000
_cell.length_c   1.000
_cell.angle_alpha   90.00
_cell.angle_beta   90.00
_cell.angle_gamma   90.00
#
_symmetry.space_group_name_H-M   'P 1'
#
loop_
_entity.id
_entity.type
_entity.pdbx_description
1 polymer ?
#
loop_
_entity_poly.entity_id
_entity_poly.type
_entity_poly.pdbx_seq_one_letter_code
_entity_poly.pdbx_strand_id
1 'polypeptide(L)'
;MKKLTIFSGVLGVLFSVLAQLFAVIDDSYTVGNIWFVGVLAGILTMLASTQINKKPTNVILLIISSVLGLLGTGIVYIIPTLFNIILLYKLSKGSQMSQ
;
A
#
# COMPACT_ATOMS: atom_id res chain seq x y z
N MET A 1 -15.09 -4.36 2.95
CA MET A 1 -13.80 -3.85 2.40
C MET A 1 -12.67 -3.81 3.43
N LYS A 2 -12.95 -3.58 4.73
CA LYS A 2 -11.93 -3.44 5.78
C LYS A 2 -10.90 -4.58 5.85
N LYS A 3 -11.35 -5.85 5.88
CA LYS A 3 -10.45 -7.02 5.92
C LYS A 3 -9.49 -7.06 4.74
N LEU A 4 -9.97 -6.74 3.54
CA LEU A 4 -9.16 -6.70 2.32
C LEU A 4 -8.13 -5.56 2.34
N THR A 5 -8.52 -4.40 2.88
CA THR A 5 -7.59 -3.27 3.09
C THR A 5 -6.48 -3.64 4.08
N ILE A 6 -6.83 -4.27 5.21
CA ILE A 6 -5.82 -4.75 6.18
C ILE A 6 -4.89 -5.77 5.51
N PHE A 7 -5.44 -6.74 4.78
CA PHE A 7 -4.65 -7.74 4.06
C PHE A 7 -3.66 -7.11 3.06
N SER A 8 -4.11 -6.14 2.27
CA SER A 8 -3.24 -5.37 1.35
C SER A 8 -2.11 -4.68 2.10
N GLY A 9 -2.41 -4.04 3.24
CA GLY A 9 -1.41 -3.38 4.07
C GLY A 9 -0.39 -4.34 4.68
N VAL A 10 -0.84 -5.51 5.16
CA VAL A 10 0.06 -6.59 5.66
C VAL A 10 1.00 -7.04 4.55
N LEU A 11 0.47 -7.32 3.36
CA LEU A 11 1.30 -7.69 2.20
C LEU A 11 2.32 -6.60 1.85
N GLY A 12 1.90 -5.33 1.87
CA GLY A 12 2.79 -4.19 1.65
C GLY A 12 3.96 -4.17 2.63
N VAL A 13 3.69 -4.33 3.92
CA VAL A 13 4.74 -4.42 4.94
C VAL A 13 5.65 -5.62 4.69
N LEU A 14 5.08 -6.81 4.49
CA LEU A 14 5.86 -8.05 4.30
C LEU A 14 6.79 -7.97 3.10
N PHE A 15 6.28 -7.56 1.94
CA PHE A 15 7.08 -7.44 0.73
C PHE A 15 8.15 -6.35 0.84
N SER A 16 7.86 -5.26 1.54
CA SER A 16 8.87 -4.22 1.77
C SER A 16 10.00 -4.71 2.67
N VAL A 17 9.69 -5.45 3.74
CA VAL A 17 10.70 -6.06 4.61
C VAL A 17 11.53 -7.10 3.86
N LEU A 18 10.90 -7.93 3.02
CA LEU A 18 11.61 -8.89 2.19
C LEU A 18 12.52 -8.21 1.17
N ALA A 19 12.04 -7.18 0.47
CA ALA A 19 12.85 -6.39 -0.47
C ALA A 19 14.10 -5.83 0.22
N GLN A 20 13.93 -5.35 1.45
CA GLN A 20 15.02 -4.82 2.23
C GLN A 20 16.04 -5.88 2.67
N LEU A 21 15.57 -7.05 3.11
CA LEU A 21 16.45 -8.19 3.42
C LEU A 21 17.30 -8.58 2.22
N PHE A 22 16.70 -8.66 1.03
CA PHE A 22 17.45 -8.97 -0.20
C PHE A 22 18.43 -7.86 -0.59
N ALA A 23 18.05 -6.58 -0.45
CA ALA A 23 18.94 -5.47 -0.74
C ALA A 23 20.18 -5.43 0.17
N VAL A 24 20.06 -5.88 1.42
CA VAL A 24 21.19 -6.02 2.35
C VAL A 24 22.09 -7.20 1.97
N ILE A 25 21.51 -8.31 1.49
CA ILE A 25 22.26 -9.51 1.09
C ILE A 25 23.05 -9.26 -0.21
N ASP A 26 22.47 -8.54 -1.17
CA ASP A 26 23.03 -8.32 -2.51
C ASP A 26 23.87 -7.04 -2.61
N ASP A 27 24.23 -6.43 -1.47
CA ASP A 27 24.97 -5.16 -1.34
C ASP A 27 24.42 -4.01 -2.21
N SER A 28 23.16 -4.14 -2.66
CA SER A 28 22.44 -3.18 -3.50
C SER A 28 21.79 -2.08 -2.66
N TYR A 29 22.16 -1.98 -1.39
CA TYR A 29 21.70 -1.01 -0.40
C TYR A 29 22.28 0.40 -0.63
N THR A 30 22.27 0.85 -1.89
CA THR A 30 22.94 2.07 -2.37
C THR A 30 22.29 3.36 -1.90
N VAL A 31 20.98 3.36 -1.69
CA VAL A 31 20.18 4.53 -1.28
C VAL A 31 19.71 4.49 0.18
N GLY A 32 20.31 3.63 1.00
CA GLY A 32 20.02 3.56 2.44
C GLY A 32 18.60 3.09 2.77
N ASN A 33 18.01 3.67 3.83
CA ASN A 33 16.71 3.28 4.40
C ASN A 33 15.48 3.56 3.51
N ILE A 34 15.64 3.96 2.25
CA ILE A 34 14.51 4.31 1.36
C ILE A 34 13.52 3.15 1.18
N TRP A 35 14.00 1.91 1.31
CA TRP A 35 13.17 0.70 1.28
C TRP A 35 12.13 0.64 2.41
N PHE A 36 12.38 1.31 3.55
CA PHE A 36 11.39 1.46 4.62
C PHE A 36 10.19 2.35 4.22
N VAL A 37 10.28 3.13 3.14
CA VAL A 37 9.13 3.87 2.61
C VAL A 37 8.03 2.90 2.16
N GLY A 38 8.38 1.71 1.67
CA GLY A 38 7.40 0.65 1.40
C GLY A 38 6.72 0.12 2.66
N VAL A 39 7.47 0.00 3.77
CA VAL A 39 6.90 -0.39 5.08
C VAL A 39 5.90 0.67 5.54
N LEU A 40 6.27 1.95 5.43
CA LEU A 40 5.38 3.07 5.74
C LEU A 40 4.12 3.04 4.86
N ALA A 41 4.27 2.76 3.56
CA ALA A 41 3.14 2.57 2.67
C ALA A 41 2.20 1.46 3.15
N GLY A 42 2.72 0.30 3.56
CA GLY A 42 1.90 -0.79 4.10
C GLY A 42 1.10 -0.37 5.33
N ILE A 43 1.74 0.38 6.25
CA ILE A 43 1.09 0.95 7.44
C ILE A 43 0.00 1.96 7.05
N LEU A 44 0.25 2.84 6.07
CA LEU A 44 -0.75 3.78 5.56
C LEU A 44 -1.97 3.07 4.96
N THR A 45 -1.75 1.98 4.23
CA THR A 45 -2.85 1.13 3.73
C THR A 45 -3.65 0.55 4.91
N MET A 46 -3.00 0.06 5.97
CA MET A 46 -3.72 -0.40 7.17
C MET A 46 -4.53 0.73 7.83
N LEU A 47 -3.97 1.93 7.93
CA LEU A 47 -4.66 3.12 8.46
C LEU A 47 -5.89 3.48 7.60
N ALA A 48 -5.82 3.32 6.28
CA ALA A 48 -6.98 3.51 5.41
C ALA A 48 -8.17 2.63 5.82
N SER A 49 -7.92 1.44 6.37
CA SER A 49 -8.97 0.53 6.85
C SER A 49 -9.78 1.11 8.03
N THR A 50 -9.19 1.99 8.82
CA THR A 50 -9.86 2.70 9.93
C THR A 50 -10.75 3.83 9.42
N GLN A 51 -10.41 4.40 8.27
CA GLN A 51 -11.11 5.53 7.63
C GLN A 51 -12.13 5.07 6.58
N ILE A 52 -12.59 3.81 6.60
CA ILE A 52 -13.44 3.26 5.54
C ILE A 52 -14.78 3.98 5.36
N ASN A 53 -15.29 4.59 6.43
CA ASN A 53 -16.52 5.37 6.41
C ASN A 53 -16.31 6.78 5.86
N LYS A 54 -15.05 7.28 5.85
CA LYS A 54 -14.66 8.58 5.30
C LYS A 54 -14.06 8.37 3.91
N LYS A 55 -14.93 8.21 2.91
CA LYS A 55 -14.57 7.96 1.50
C LYS A 55 -13.36 8.79 1.00
N PRO A 56 -13.33 10.14 1.13
CA PRO A 56 -12.22 10.91 0.58
C PRO A 56 -10.88 10.58 1.25
N THR A 57 -10.86 10.48 2.59
CA THR A 57 -9.64 10.15 3.34
C THR A 57 -9.13 8.75 3.01
N ASN A 58 -10.02 7.76 2.87
CA ASN A 58 -9.63 6.40 2.50
C ASN A 58 -8.98 6.36 1.11
N VAL A 59 -9.63 6.99 0.11
CA VAL A 59 -9.11 7.04 -1.27
C VAL A 59 -7.73 7.69 -1.32
N ILE A 60 -7.56 8.84 -0.65
CA ILE A 60 -6.27 9.54 -0.60
C ILE A 60 -5.19 8.66 0.04
N LEU A 61 -5.49 7.99 1.16
CA LEU A 61 -4.54 7.09 1.82
C LEU A 61 -4.12 5.92 0.93
N LEU A 62 -5.06 5.30 0.21
CA LEU A 62 -4.77 4.20 -0.72
C LEU A 62 -3.90 4.66 -1.91
N ILE A 63 -4.16 5.85 -2.47
CA ILE A 63 -3.36 6.41 -3.55
C ILE A 63 -1.95 6.75 -3.06
N ILE A 64 -1.83 7.51 -1.97
CA ILE A 64 -0.54 7.90 -1.38
C ILE A 64 0.27 6.65 -1.03
N SER A 65 -0.35 5.66 -0.40
CA SER A 65 0.33 4.40 -0.09
C SER A 65 0.82 3.69 -1.35
N SER A 66 0.03 3.65 -2.43
CA SER A 66 0.44 2.94 -3.64
C SER A 66 1.62 3.63 -4.32
N VAL A 67 1.61 4.96 -4.38
CA VAL A 67 2.73 5.76 -4.90
C VAL A 67 3.98 5.58 -4.04
N LEU A 68 3.87 5.75 -2.71
CA LEU A 68 5.00 5.60 -1.80
C LEU A 68 5.56 4.17 -1.81
N GLY A 69 4.70 3.16 -1.88
CA GLY A 69 5.14 1.76 -1.93
C GLY A 69 5.95 1.44 -3.18
N LEU A 70 5.47 1.89 -4.34
CA LEU A 70 6.20 1.74 -5.61
C LEU A 70 7.49 2.57 -5.63
N LEU A 71 7.51 3.79 -5.09
CA LEU A 71 8.73 4.59 -5.00
C LEU A 71 9.75 3.98 -4.02
N GLY A 72 9.28 3.41 -2.92
CA GLY A 72 10.13 2.87 -1.87
C GLY A 72 10.71 1.49 -2.19
N THR A 73 9.94 0.63 -2.85
CA THR A 73 10.32 -0.79 -3.04
C THR A 73 10.18 -1.28 -4.48
N GLY A 74 9.86 -0.37 -5.41
CA GLY A 74 9.79 -0.66 -6.83
C GLY A 74 8.74 -1.71 -7.19
N ILE A 75 9.14 -2.58 -8.11
CA ILE A 75 8.35 -3.71 -8.62
C ILE A 75 7.84 -4.64 -7.50
N VAL A 76 8.55 -4.75 -6.39
CA VAL A 76 8.18 -5.65 -5.28
C VAL A 76 6.84 -5.23 -4.64
N TYR A 77 6.46 -3.94 -4.74
CA TYR A 77 5.18 -3.44 -4.23
C TYR A 77 3.99 -3.60 -5.19
N ILE A 78 4.18 -4.18 -6.38
CA ILE A 78 3.09 -4.27 -7.39
C ILE A 78 1.87 -5.02 -6.86
N ILE A 79 2.07 -6.14 -6.16
CA ILE A 79 0.97 -6.96 -5.65
C ILE A 79 0.08 -6.16 -4.67
N PRO A 80 0.62 -5.53 -3.60
CA PRO A 80 -0.15 -4.62 -2.75
C PRO A 80 -0.85 -3.50 -3.52
N THR A 81 -0.18 -2.91 -4.51
CA THR A 81 -0.76 -1.86 -5.37
C THR A 81 -1.97 -2.36 -6.15
N LEU A 82 -1.94 -3.58 -6.70
CA LEU A 82 -3.09 -4.16 -7.40
C LEU A 82 -4.30 -4.33 -6.46
N PHE A 83 -4.07 -4.77 -5.21
CA PHE A 83 -5.14 -4.83 -4.21
C PHE A 83 -5.70 -3.44 -3.88
N ASN A 84 -4.84 -2.43 -3.77
CA ASN A 84 -5.27 -1.05 -3.56
C ASN A 84 -6.11 -0.52 -4.74
N ILE A 85 -5.75 -0.85 -6.00
CA ILE A 85 -6.55 -0.51 -7.19
C ILE A 85 -7.94 -1.18 -7.14
N ILE A 86 -8.00 -2.46 -6.78
CA ILE A 86 -9.29 -3.18 -6.62
C ILE A 86 -10.15 -2.51 -5.54
N LEU A 87 -9.56 -2.08 -4.43
CA LEU A 87 -10.25 -1.36 -3.37
C LEU A 87 -10.77 0.00 -3.85
N LEU A 88 -9.96 0.77 -4.58
CA LEU A 88 -10.36 2.05 -5.18
C LEU A 88 -11.52 1.88 -6.16
N TYR A 89 -11.48 0.85 -7.01
CA TYR A 89 -12.58 0.53 -7.93
C TYR A 89 -13.88 0.19 -7.19
N LYS A 90 -13.80 -0.61 -6.11
CA LYS A 90 -14.98 -0.91 -5.29
C LYS A 90 -15.55 0.33 -4.59
N LEU A 91 -14.69 1.24 -4.15
CA LEU A 91 -15.09 2.52 -3.55
C LEU A 91 -15.79 3.44 -4.56
N SER A 92 -15.34 3.48 -5.82
CA SER A 92 -15.97 4.31 -6.86
C SER A 92 -17.36 3.78 -7.24
N LYS A 93 -17.53 2.46 -7.39
CA LYS A 93 -18.86 1.85 -7.66
C LYS A 93 -19.85 2.06 -6.52
N GLY A 94 -19.42 1.95 -5.27
CA GLY A 94 -20.26 2.24 -4.11
C GLY A 94 -20.66 3.72 -3.97
N SER A 95 -20.12 4.61 -4.81
CA SER A 95 -20.55 6.01 -4.90
C SER A 95 -21.63 6.26 -5.95
N GLN A 96 -21.78 5.36 -6.93
CA GLN A 96 -22.69 5.52 -8.07
C GLN A 96 -24.10 4.98 -7.78
N MET A 97 -24.27 4.15 -6.73
CA MET A 97 -25.55 3.53 -6.36
C MET A 97 -26.36 4.33 -5.31
N SER A 98 -25.87 5.49 -4.87
CA SER A 98 -26.59 6.38 -3.93
C SER A 98 -26.97 7.73 -4.55
N GLN A 99 -26.97 7.80 -5.88
CA GLN A 99 -27.51 8.91 -6.68
C GLN A 99 -28.73 8.38 -7.44
#